data_AF-A0A7K3Y063-F1
#
_entry.id   AF-A0A7K3Y063-F1
#
_cell.length_a   1.000
_cell.length_b   1.000
_cell.length_c   1.000
_cell.angle_alpha   90.00
_cell.angle_beta   90.00
_cell.angle_gamma   90.00
#
_symmetry.space_group_name_H-M   'P 1'
#
loop_
_entity.id
_entity.type
_entity.pdbx_description
1 polymer ?
#
loop_
_entity_poly.entity_id
_entity_poly.type
_entity_poly.pdbx_seq_one_letter_code
_entity_poly.pdbx_strand_id
1 'polypeptide(L)'
;MSQMGFLLDQKYCIGCQTCQAACRARHGLTPGVYPRQATSSQIQAKGPYISLACNHCNKPACVDVCPTGAVQKREEDGLVVHDPEVCIGCYSCESACPYGAPQRNDQNDRMVKCDMCAARLDAGEDPACVAACPVKVLTVGTIEELEQQGGVAEGEGFTVEATEPNIRFIPIA
;
A
#
# COMPACT_ATOMS: atom_id res chain seq x y z
N MET A 1 -8.86 -3.00 -18.63
CA MET A 1 -8.28 -2.23 -17.51
C MET A 1 -7.46 -3.20 -16.70
N SER A 2 -6.16 -2.96 -16.57
CA SER A 2 -5.34 -3.73 -15.65
C SER A 2 -5.54 -3.18 -14.24
N GLN A 3 -5.58 -4.06 -13.23
CA GLN A 3 -5.62 -3.65 -11.85
C GLN A 3 -4.28 -3.95 -11.22
N MET A 4 -3.53 -2.92 -10.85
CA MET A 4 -2.25 -3.07 -10.16
C MET A 4 -2.47 -3.43 -8.69
N GLY A 5 -1.52 -4.19 -8.15
CA GLY A 5 -1.50 -4.58 -6.75
C GLY A 5 -0.09 -4.88 -6.24
N PHE A 6 -0.01 -5.22 -4.95
CA PHE A 6 1.20 -5.75 -4.33
C PHE A 6 1.10 -7.26 -4.14
N LEU A 7 2.20 -7.97 -4.28
CA LEU A 7 2.38 -9.33 -3.77
C LEU A 7 3.37 -9.30 -2.61
N LEU A 8 3.01 -9.94 -1.50
CA LEU A 8 3.90 -10.18 -0.37
C LEU A 8 4.13 -11.69 -0.18
N ASP A 9 5.37 -12.13 -0.33
CA ASP A 9 5.75 -13.48 0.05
C ASP A 9 5.98 -13.57 1.58
N GLN A 10 5.00 -14.13 2.29
CA GLN A 10 5.06 -14.25 3.75
C GLN A 10 6.04 -15.35 4.21
N LYS A 11 6.43 -16.28 3.33
CA LYS A 11 7.38 -17.36 3.66
C LYS A 11 8.75 -16.82 4.02
N TYR A 12 9.18 -15.77 3.32
CA TYR A 12 10.55 -15.25 3.41
C TYR A 12 10.64 -13.85 4.01
N CYS A 13 9.51 -13.22 4.33
CA CYS A 13 9.53 -11.93 5.02
C CYS A 13 10.22 -12.10 6.37
N ILE A 14 11.14 -11.18 6.71
CA ILE A 14 11.94 -11.24 7.94
C ILE A 14 11.63 -10.10 8.94
N GLY A 15 10.57 -9.32 8.67
CA GLY A 15 10.14 -8.24 9.56
C GLY A 15 11.18 -7.13 9.79
N CYS A 16 12.11 -6.91 8.84
CA CYS A 16 13.20 -5.94 8.99
C CYS A 16 12.78 -4.47 8.85
N GLN A 17 11.55 -4.20 8.40
CA GLN A 17 10.97 -2.86 8.19
C GLN A 17 11.73 -1.93 7.21
N THR A 18 12.67 -2.45 6.42
CA THR A 18 13.37 -1.65 5.39
C THR A 18 12.41 -1.06 4.36
N CYS A 19 11.38 -1.81 3.96
CA CYS A 19 10.34 -1.35 3.04
C CYS A 19 9.53 -0.15 3.60
N GLN A 20 9.25 -0.15 4.90
CA GLN A 20 8.59 0.95 5.62
C GLN A 20 9.50 2.17 5.69
N ALA A 21 10.77 1.99 6.06
CA ALA A 21 11.75 3.07 6.13
C ALA A 21 11.97 3.74 4.76
N ALA A 22 12.14 2.95 3.70
CA ALA A 22 12.32 3.45 2.34
C ALA A 22 11.09 4.19 1.82
N CYS A 23 9.89 3.67 2.08
CA CYS A 23 8.64 4.34 1.71
C CYS A 23 8.51 5.70 2.41
N ARG A 24 8.72 5.76 3.73
CA ARG A 24 8.68 7.01 4.50
C ARG A 24 9.72 8.02 3.98
N ALA A 25 10.95 7.58 3.72
CA ALA A 25 12.02 8.42 3.20
C ALA A 25 11.68 9.00 1.82
N ARG A 26 11.15 8.19 0.89
CA ARG A 26 10.68 8.65 -0.43
C ARG A 26 9.63 9.76 -0.32
N HIS A 27 8.67 9.61 0.60
CA HIS A 27 7.64 10.63 0.82
C HIS A 27 8.14 11.85 1.62
N GLY A 28 9.37 11.85 2.14
CA GLY A 28 9.90 12.95 2.96
C GLY A 28 9.20 13.11 4.32
N LEU A 29 8.63 12.03 4.86
CA LEU A 29 7.75 12.07 6.04
C LEU A 29 8.51 11.96 7.37
N THR A 30 7.99 12.63 8.39
CA THR A 30 8.46 12.52 9.78
C THR A 30 8.09 11.17 10.43
N PRO A 31 8.77 10.78 11.53
CA PRO A 31 8.35 9.61 12.31
C PRO A 31 6.91 9.75 12.80
N GLY A 32 6.14 8.66 12.68
CA GLY A 32 4.71 8.63 13.05
C GLY A 32 3.77 8.43 11.87
N VAL A 33 4.21 8.79 10.66
CA VAL A 33 3.43 8.60 9.42
C VAL A 33 4.13 7.55 8.53
N TYR A 34 3.44 6.45 8.25
CA TYR A 34 3.97 5.27 7.57
C TYR A 34 3.01 4.78 6.47
N PRO A 35 3.11 5.32 5.23
CA PRO A 35 2.26 4.88 4.11
C PRO A 35 2.40 3.40 3.73
N ARG A 36 3.52 2.77 4.12
CA ARG A 36 3.70 1.33 4.21
C ARG A 36 4.12 0.98 5.63
N GLN A 37 3.45 0.04 6.26
CA GLN A 37 3.73 -0.44 7.60
C GLN A 37 4.07 -1.93 7.57
N ALA A 38 5.12 -2.33 8.29
CA ALA A 38 5.52 -3.73 8.38
C ALA A 38 5.68 -4.17 9.84
N THR A 39 5.30 -5.41 10.14
CA THR A 39 5.60 -6.05 11.42
C THR A 39 7.11 -5.99 11.68
N SER A 40 7.50 -5.59 12.88
CA SER A 40 8.90 -5.56 13.30
C SER A 40 9.30 -6.91 13.90
N SER A 41 10.40 -7.48 13.44
CA SER A 41 11.01 -8.65 14.09
C SER A 41 11.53 -8.36 15.50
N GLN A 42 11.68 -7.08 15.88
CA GLN A 42 11.99 -6.67 17.25
C GLN A 42 10.78 -6.75 18.19
N ILE A 43 9.56 -6.66 17.64
CA ILE A 43 8.30 -6.71 18.39
C ILE A 43 7.72 -8.13 18.34
N GLN A 44 7.86 -8.82 17.20
CA GLN A 44 7.37 -10.18 16.99
C GLN A 44 8.55 -11.12 16.70
N ALA A 45 8.84 -12.02 17.64
CA ALA A 45 10.03 -12.87 17.56
C ALA A 45 10.02 -13.91 16.42
N LYS A 46 8.83 -14.30 15.93
CA LYS A 46 8.67 -15.27 14.85
C LYS A 46 7.60 -14.83 13.87
N GLY A 47 7.76 -15.13 12.59
CA GLY A 47 6.77 -14.84 11.56
C GLY A 47 5.47 -15.65 11.70
N PRO A 48 4.50 -15.40 10.80
CA PRO A 48 4.63 -14.53 9.62
C PRO A 48 4.71 -13.06 9.96
N TYR A 49 5.51 -12.34 9.17
CA TYR A 49 5.58 -10.90 9.19
C TYR A 49 4.77 -10.36 8.03
N ILE A 50 3.95 -9.34 8.28
CA ILE A 50 3.16 -8.71 7.24
C ILE A 50 3.72 -7.32 6.90
N SER A 51 3.65 -6.92 5.64
CA SER A 51 3.94 -5.56 5.18
C SER A 51 2.78 -5.06 4.33
N LEU A 52 2.02 -4.13 4.88
CA LEU A 52 0.84 -3.56 4.26
C LEU A 52 1.10 -2.12 3.80
N ALA A 53 0.42 -1.73 2.73
CA ALA A 53 0.33 -0.37 2.24
C ALA A 53 -1.12 -0.11 1.80
N CYS A 54 -1.39 1.01 1.12
CA CYS A 54 -2.68 1.16 0.43
C CYS A 54 -2.90 -0.02 -0.52
N ASN A 55 -4.10 -0.61 -0.46
CA ASN A 55 -4.46 -1.76 -1.30
C ASN A 55 -4.97 -1.35 -2.69
N HIS A 56 -5.04 -0.06 -3.02
CA HIS A 56 -5.55 0.46 -4.30
C HIS A 56 -6.82 -0.28 -4.79
N CYS A 57 -7.81 -0.38 -3.89
CA CYS A 57 -8.88 -1.38 -3.97
C CYS A 57 -9.76 -1.26 -5.24
N ASN A 58 -10.49 -2.33 -5.57
CA ASN A 58 -11.46 -2.32 -6.66
C ASN A 58 -12.63 -1.39 -6.39
N LYS A 59 -13.12 -1.38 -5.15
CA LYS A 59 -14.20 -0.54 -4.64
C LYS A 59 -13.66 0.39 -3.55
N PRO A 60 -12.91 1.44 -3.93
CA PRO A 60 -12.20 2.27 -2.97
C PRO A 60 -13.15 3.22 -2.24
N ALA A 61 -13.58 2.84 -1.03
CA ALA A 61 -14.44 3.68 -0.18
C ALA A 61 -13.88 5.09 0.06
N CYS A 62 -12.55 5.26 0.03
CA CYS A 62 -11.91 6.56 0.17
C CYS A 62 -12.12 7.52 -1.02
N VAL A 63 -12.40 7.00 -2.22
CA VAL A 63 -12.79 7.80 -3.39
C VAL A 63 -14.23 8.27 -3.21
N ASP A 64 -15.14 7.37 -2.86
CA ASP A 64 -16.58 7.65 -2.73
C ASP A 64 -16.90 8.75 -1.70
N VAL A 65 -16.10 8.86 -0.64
CA VAL A 65 -16.29 9.86 0.42
C VAL A 65 -15.54 11.17 0.19
N CYS A 66 -14.74 11.30 -0.86
CA CYS A 66 -13.93 12.49 -1.09
C CYS A 66 -14.78 13.64 -1.66
N PRO A 67 -15.04 14.73 -0.92
CA PRO A 67 -15.98 15.76 -1.36
C PRO A 67 -15.42 16.66 -2.47
N THR A 68 -14.09 16.74 -2.61
CA THR A 68 -13.43 17.60 -3.60
C THR A 68 -12.93 16.84 -4.83
N GLY A 69 -13.03 15.52 -4.84
CA GLY A 69 -12.44 14.70 -5.89
C GLY A 69 -10.91 14.61 -5.85
N ALA A 70 -10.28 14.96 -4.72
CA ALA A 70 -8.84 14.86 -4.52
C ALA A 70 -8.33 13.41 -4.46
N VAL A 71 -9.18 12.42 -4.21
CA VAL A 71 -8.84 10.99 -4.26
C VAL A 71 -9.57 10.38 -5.44
N GLN A 72 -8.85 9.77 -6.36
CA GLN A 72 -9.39 9.29 -7.63
C GLN A 72 -8.83 7.91 -7.95
N LYS A 73 -9.56 7.12 -8.74
CA LYS A 73 -9.05 5.86 -9.29
C LYS A 73 -8.70 6.05 -10.76
N ARG A 74 -7.45 5.79 -11.12
CA ARG A 74 -6.97 5.77 -12.51
C ARG A 74 -7.64 4.63 -13.28
N GLU A 75 -8.10 4.91 -14.49
CA GLU A 75 -8.81 3.94 -15.34
C GLU A 75 -7.86 2.94 -16.00
N GLU A 76 -6.62 3.38 -16.25
CA GLU A 76 -5.61 2.62 -16.98
C GLU A 76 -5.06 1.44 -16.16
N ASP A 77 -4.75 1.67 -14.89
CA ASP A 77 -3.98 0.77 -14.02
C ASP A 77 -4.66 0.49 -12.66
N GLY A 78 -5.83 1.09 -12.42
CA GLY A 78 -6.61 0.91 -11.21
C GLY A 78 -5.97 1.52 -9.95
N LEU A 79 -4.94 2.35 -10.07
CA LEU A 79 -4.34 3.01 -8.92
C LEU A 79 -5.30 4.05 -8.33
N VAL A 80 -5.57 3.91 -7.04
CA VAL A 80 -6.16 5.01 -6.26
C VAL A 80 -5.08 6.05 -5.97
N VAL A 81 -5.19 7.25 -6.53
CA VAL A 81 -4.23 8.36 -6.40
C VAL A 81 -4.79 9.51 -5.56
N HIS A 82 -3.92 10.43 -5.14
CA HIS A 82 -4.28 11.59 -4.33
C HIS A 82 -3.65 12.86 -4.90
N ASP A 83 -4.46 13.88 -5.14
CA ASP A 83 -4.03 15.22 -5.53
C ASP A 83 -4.00 16.15 -4.29
N PRO A 84 -2.81 16.56 -3.83
CA PRO A 84 -2.68 17.43 -2.65
C PRO A 84 -3.17 18.87 -2.88
N GLU A 85 -3.24 19.34 -4.13
CA GLU A 85 -3.64 20.72 -4.45
C GLU A 85 -5.15 20.92 -4.28
N VAL A 86 -5.93 19.88 -4.55
CA VAL A 86 -7.41 19.87 -4.42
C VAL A 86 -7.85 19.34 -3.05
N CYS A 87 -6.96 18.71 -2.30
CA CYS A 87 -7.25 18.17 -0.99
C CYS A 87 -7.43 19.29 0.05
N ILE A 88 -8.52 19.23 0.81
CA ILE A 88 -8.87 20.22 1.85
C ILE A 88 -8.58 19.73 3.28
N GLY A 89 -7.92 18.58 3.44
CA GLY A 89 -7.58 18.05 4.77
C GLY A 89 -8.79 17.70 5.64
N CYS A 90 -9.92 17.29 5.05
CA CYS A 90 -11.11 16.91 5.83
C CYS A 90 -11.01 15.51 6.48
N TYR A 91 -10.07 14.69 6.00
CA TYR A 91 -9.77 13.33 6.48
C TYR A 91 -10.95 12.34 6.45
N SER A 92 -12.02 12.59 5.69
CA SER A 92 -13.11 11.63 5.52
C SER A 92 -12.62 10.29 4.95
N CYS A 93 -11.61 10.33 4.08
CA CYS A 93 -10.97 9.15 3.52
C CYS A 93 -10.23 8.28 4.55
N GLU A 94 -9.66 8.88 5.61
CA GLU A 94 -9.05 8.16 6.74
C GLU A 94 -10.11 7.31 7.45
N SER A 95 -11.25 7.92 7.80
CA SER A 95 -12.34 7.22 8.49
C SER A 95 -13.01 6.14 7.63
N ALA A 96 -13.01 6.29 6.30
CA ALA A 96 -13.65 5.35 5.39
C ALA A 96 -12.76 4.14 5.02
N CYS A 97 -11.44 4.23 5.19
CA CYS A 97 -10.55 3.16 4.78
C CYS A 97 -10.46 2.07 5.86
N PRO A 98 -10.89 0.82 5.59
CA PRO A 98 -10.87 -0.23 6.60
C PRO A 98 -9.45 -0.73 6.92
N TYR A 99 -8.45 -0.32 6.12
CA TYR A 99 -7.05 -0.70 6.28
C TYR A 99 -6.18 0.40 6.89
N GLY A 100 -6.76 1.56 7.24
CA GLY A 100 -6.00 2.71 7.79
C GLY A 100 -4.91 3.26 6.85
N ALA A 101 -5.07 3.10 5.53
CA ALA A 101 -4.04 3.49 4.57
C ALA A 101 -3.89 5.02 4.38
N PRO A 102 -4.97 5.83 4.32
CA PRO A 102 -4.89 7.27 4.41
C PRO A 102 -4.52 7.71 5.82
N GLN A 103 -3.48 8.53 5.93
CA GLN A 103 -2.96 9.07 7.19
C GLN A 103 -2.91 10.59 7.11
N ARG A 104 -2.98 11.24 8.26
CA ARG A 104 -2.82 12.68 8.36
C ARG A 104 -1.35 13.05 8.21
N ASN A 105 -1.07 14.09 7.44
CA ASN A 105 0.25 14.69 7.35
C ASN A 105 0.22 16.09 7.96
N ASP A 106 0.65 16.19 9.21
CA ASP A 106 0.67 17.45 9.97
C ASP A 106 1.69 18.47 9.40
N GLN A 107 2.55 18.07 8.45
CA GLN A 107 3.49 19.00 7.83
C GLN A 107 2.83 19.94 6.81
N ASN A 108 1.68 19.55 6.24
CA ASN A 108 1.00 20.33 5.21
C ASN A 108 -0.53 20.32 5.32
N ASP A 109 -1.08 19.76 6.40
CA ASP A 109 -2.52 19.61 6.62
C ASP A 109 -3.23 18.92 5.45
N ARG A 110 -2.58 17.92 4.85
CA ARG A 110 -3.15 17.06 3.80
C ARG A 110 -3.10 15.61 4.22
N MET A 111 -3.88 14.79 3.53
CA MET A 111 -3.77 13.34 3.65
C MET A 111 -2.54 12.84 2.90
N VAL A 112 -1.88 11.80 3.42
CA VAL A 112 -0.86 11.03 2.70
C VAL A 112 -1.19 9.55 2.78
N LYS A 113 -0.88 8.82 1.72
CA LYS A 113 -1.01 7.36 1.63
C LYS A 113 -0.02 6.83 0.61
N CYS A 114 0.11 5.51 0.52
CA CYS A 114 0.86 4.90 -0.56
C CYS A 114 0.27 5.30 -1.92
N ASP A 115 1.14 5.73 -2.82
CA ASP A 115 0.87 6.13 -4.21
C ASP A 115 1.27 5.02 -5.20
N MET A 116 1.52 3.80 -4.71
CA MET A 116 2.21 2.69 -5.39
C MET A 116 3.52 3.10 -6.08
N CYS A 117 4.10 4.23 -5.67
CA CYS A 117 5.20 4.86 -6.38
C CYS A 117 4.91 5.13 -7.87
N ALA A 118 3.67 5.51 -8.24
CA ALA A 118 3.21 5.66 -9.63
C ALA A 118 4.24 6.31 -10.57
N ALA A 119 4.77 7.48 -10.22
CA ALA A 119 5.77 8.17 -11.04
C ALA A 119 7.07 7.36 -11.33
N ARG A 120 7.45 6.45 -10.44
CA ARG A 120 8.58 5.51 -10.66
C ARG A 120 8.17 4.38 -11.60
N LEU A 121 6.97 3.81 -11.40
CA LEU A 121 6.44 2.78 -12.29
C LEU A 121 6.30 3.31 -13.72
N ASP A 122 5.78 4.53 -13.88
CA ASP A 122 5.65 5.21 -15.18
C ASP A 122 7.04 5.44 -15.85
N ALA A 123 8.11 5.51 -15.05
CA ALA A 123 9.50 5.62 -15.50
C ALA A 123 10.21 4.25 -15.67
N GLY A 124 9.51 3.14 -15.45
CA GLY A 124 10.09 1.78 -15.51
C GLY A 124 10.97 1.41 -14.31
N GLU A 125 10.83 2.12 -13.19
CA GLU A 125 11.56 1.84 -11.94
C GLU A 125 10.68 1.10 -10.91
N ASP A 126 11.32 0.26 -10.10
CA ASP A 126 10.66 -0.37 -8.96
C ASP A 126 10.21 0.65 -7.90
N PRO A 127 9.05 0.44 -7.26
CA PRO A 127 8.66 1.18 -6.06
C PRO A 127 9.75 1.17 -4.99
N ALA A 128 9.89 2.26 -4.25
CA ALA A 128 10.95 2.40 -3.23
C ALA A 128 10.93 1.25 -2.19
N CYS A 129 9.75 0.76 -1.83
CA CYS A 129 9.61 -0.36 -0.90
C CYS A 129 10.00 -1.72 -1.50
N VAL A 130 9.79 -1.92 -2.80
CA VAL A 130 10.18 -3.12 -3.54
C VAL A 130 11.70 -3.14 -3.71
N ALA A 131 12.27 -2.05 -4.23
CA ALA A 131 13.71 -1.90 -4.43
C ALA A 131 14.53 -2.05 -3.13
N ALA A 132 13.97 -1.63 -1.99
CA ALA A 132 14.65 -1.68 -0.71
C ALA A 132 14.51 -3.03 0.02
N CYS A 133 13.73 -3.98 -0.49
CA CYS A 133 13.52 -5.26 0.19
C CYS A 133 14.75 -6.17 0.05
N PRO A 134 15.50 -6.47 1.13
CA PRO A 134 16.75 -7.23 1.03
C PRO A 134 16.54 -8.70 0.65
N VAL A 135 15.35 -9.23 0.94
CA VAL A 135 14.94 -10.63 0.68
C VAL A 135 13.97 -10.75 -0.50
N LYS A 136 13.69 -9.65 -1.21
CA LYS A 136 12.88 -9.61 -2.45
C LYS A 136 11.50 -10.26 -2.33
N VAL A 137 10.80 -10.03 -1.21
CA VAL A 137 9.47 -10.59 -0.95
C VAL A 137 8.31 -9.68 -1.34
N LEU A 138 8.60 -8.49 -1.85
CA LEU A 138 7.59 -7.54 -2.33
C LEU A 138 7.68 -7.42 -3.83
N THR A 139 6.56 -7.59 -4.52
CA THR A 139 6.43 -7.39 -5.96
C THR A 139 5.26 -6.45 -6.24
N VAL A 140 5.36 -5.67 -7.31
CA VAL A 140 4.23 -4.95 -7.91
C VAL A 140 3.98 -5.50 -9.30
N GLY A 141 2.71 -5.67 -9.63
CA GLY A 141 2.26 -6.16 -10.92
C GLY A 141 0.75 -6.07 -11.01
N THR A 142 0.19 -6.48 -12.14
CA THR A 142 -1.25 -6.65 -12.26
C THR A 142 -1.71 -7.81 -11.38
N ILE A 143 -2.91 -7.71 -10.81
CA ILE A 143 -3.48 -8.77 -9.97
C ILE A 143 -3.45 -10.13 -10.66
N GLU A 144 -3.71 -10.18 -11.96
CA GLU A 144 -3.62 -11.40 -12.76
C GLU A 144 -2.21 -12.01 -12.75
N GLU A 145 -1.16 -11.20 -13.00
CA GLU A 145 0.23 -11.65 -12.94
C GLU A 145 0.64 -12.11 -11.54
N LEU A 146 0.14 -11.45 -10.49
CA LEU A 146 0.44 -11.81 -9.10
C LEU A 146 -0.24 -13.11 -8.70
N GLU A 147 -1.45 -13.37 -9.19
CA GLU A 147 -2.17 -14.63 -9.00
C GLU A 147 -1.51 -15.79 -9.76
N GLN A 148 -1.00 -15.54 -10.98
CA GLN A 148 -0.20 -16.52 -11.74
C GLN A 148 1.09 -16.91 -11.02
N GLN A 149 1.65 -16.02 -10.19
CA GLN A 149 2.79 -16.31 -9.31
C GLN A 149 2.41 -17.12 -8.05
N GLY A 150 1.14 -17.51 -7.90
CA GLY A 150 0.64 -18.24 -6.74
C GLY A 150 0.16 -17.33 -5.61
N GLY A 151 -0.01 -16.03 -5.87
CA GLY A 151 -0.57 -15.09 -4.90
C GLY A 151 -2.07 -15.32 -4.68
N VAL A 152 -2.49 -15.31 -3.41
CA VAL A 152 -3.91 -15.40 -3.00
C VAL A 152 -4.32 -14.14 -2.23
N ALA A 153 -5.62 -13.85 -2.11
CA ALA A 153 -6.10 -12.65 -1.42
C ALA A 153 -5.94 -12.74 0.10
N GLU A 154 -5.97 -13.96 0.64
CA GLU A 154 -5.83 -14.26 2.06
C GLU A 154 -4.35 -14.35 2.47
N GLY A 155 -3.98 -13.63 3.53
CA GLY A 155 -2.67 -13.71 4.15
C GLY A 155 -2.79 -13.69 5.67
N GLU A 156 -1.84 -14.28 6.37
CA GLU A 156 -1.88 -14.27 7.84
C GLU A 156 -1.66 -12.84 8.35
N GLY A 157 -2.55 -12.38 9.22
CA GLY A 157 -2.56 -10.99 9.71
C GLY A 157 -3.25 -9.98 8.78
N PHE A 158 -3.98 -10.45 7.75
CA PHE A 158 -4.76 -9.61 6.85
C PHE A 158 -6.23 -10.05 6.78
N THR A 159 -7.14 -9.08 6.76
CA THR A 159 -8.57 -9.31 6.56
C THR A 159 -8.98 -8.75 5.20
N VAL A 160 -9.64 -9.57 4.38
CA VAL A 160 -10.23 -9.13 3.11
C VAL A 160 -11.56 -8.44 3.41
N GLU A 161 -11.67 -7.16 3.06
CA GLU A 161 -12.89 -6.37 3.27
C GLU A 161 -13.70 -6.20 1.98
N ALA A 162 -14.94 -5.74 2.11
CA ALA A 162 -15.86 -5.50 0.98
C ALA A 162 -15.35 -4.49 -0.07
N THR A 163 -14.27 -3.76 0.25
CA THR A 163 -13.60 -2.85 -0.69
C THR A 163 -12.81 -3.57 -1.78
N GLU A 164 -12.65 -4.90 -1.69
CA GLU A 164 -11.90 -5.72 -2.66
C GLU A 164 -10.45 -5.25 -2.81
N PRO A 165 -9.59 -5.54 -1.83
CA PRO A 165 -8.21 -5.05 -1.79
C PRO A 165 -7.33 -5.72 -2.86
N ASN A 166 -6.44 -4.92 -3.49
CA ASN A 166 -5.49 -5.37 -4.49
C ASN A 166 -4.10 -5.60 -3.86
N ILE A 167 -4.09 -6.51 -2.89
CA ILE A 167 -2.87 -7.15 -2.37
C ILE A 167 -3.04 -8.66 -2.48
N ARG A 168 -1.94 -9.36 -2.73
CA ARG A 168 -1.84 -10.82 -2.77
C ARG A 168 -0.73 -11.28 -1.84
N PHE A 169 -0.85 -12.52 -1.37
CA PHE A 169 0.10 -13.13 -0.46
C PHE A 169 0.52 -14.49 -0.99
N ILE A 170 1.79 -14.84 -0.80
CA ILE A 170 2.23 -16.24 -0.80
C ILE A 170 2.26 -16.66 0.69
N PRO A 171 1.26 -17.44 1.17
CA PRO A 171 1.15 -17.80 2.58
C PRO A 171 2.21 -18.83 2.99
N ILE A 172 2.50 -18.93 4.30
CA ILE A 172 3.60 -19.77 4.81
C ILE A 172 3.42 -21.28 4.49
N ALA A 173 2.17 -21.76 4.42
CA ALA A 173 1.78 -23.18 4.33
C ALA A 173 2.17 -24.02 5.56
#